data_AF-J9DN68-F1
#
_entry.id   AF-J9DN68-F1
#
_cell.length_a   1.000
_cell.length_b   1.000
_cell.length_c   1.000
_cell.angle_alpha   90.00
_cell.angle_beta   90.00
_cell.angle_gamma   90.00
#
_symmetry.space_group_name_H-M   'P 1'
#
loop_
_entity.id
_entity.type
_entity.pdbx_description
1 polymer ?
#
loop_
_entity_poly.entity_id
_entity_poly.type
_entity_poly.pdbx_seq_one_letter_code
_entity_poly.pdbx_strand_id
1 'polypeptide(L)'
;MLNFLIPPLYFTIAIFSIGVFVFNVSSTTPVLGKLIRTSCGIDEVCLSDSIPEVAETYPNKQLEIIIRTTEPPKAIISAGLITCGLPGK
;
A
#
# COMPACT_ATOMS: atom_id res chain seq x y z
N MET A 1 -4.13 40.36 -2.47
CA MET A 1 -5.01 39.18 -2.60
C MET A 1 -4.57 38.45 -3.87
N LEU A 2 -3.59 37.55 -3.75
CA LEU A 2 -2.93 36.93 -4.90
C LEU A 2 -3.72 35.67 -5.28
N ASN A 3 -4.38 35.71 -6.44
CA ASN A 3 -5.13 34.59 -6.99
C ASN A 3 -4.22 33.38 -7.21
N PHE A 4 -4.35 32.37 -6.35
CA PHE A 4 -3.80 31.04 -6.54
C PHE A 4 -4.63 30.32 -7.62
N LEU A 5 -4.39 30.65 -8.89
CA LEU A 5 -5.07 30.06 -10.05
C LEU A 5 -4.15 29.08 -10.79
N ILE A 6 -3.62 28.10 -10.05
CA ILE A 6 -3.20 26.82 -10.63
C ILE A 6 -4.09 25.80 -9.92
N PRO A 7 -5.04 25.15 -10.63
CA PRO A 7 -6.00 24.30 -9.95
C PRO A 7 -5.25 23.13 -9.31
N PRO A 8 -5.50 22.81 -8.02
CA PRO A 8 -4.86 21.67 -7.34
C PRO A 8 -5.02 20.37 -8.13
N LEU A 9 -6.03 20.27 -8.99
CA LEU A 9 -6.27 19.18 -9.92
C LEU A 9 -5.05 18.81 -10.79
N TYR A 10 -4.32 19.78 -11.35
CA TYR A 10 -3.26 19.46 -12.33
C TYR A 10 -2.06 18.78 -11.65
N PHE A 11 -1.71 19.22 -10.45
CA PHE A 11 -0.63 18.64 -9.65
C PHE A 11 -1.02 17.25 -9.12
N THR A 12 -2.25 17.06 -8.65
CA THR A 12 -2.71 15.76 -8.16
C THR A 12 -2.83 14.72 -9.27
N ILE A 13 -3.31 15.09 -10.45
CA ILE A 13 -3.37 14.20 -11.62
C ILE A 13 -1.97 13.81 -12.07
N ALA A 14 -1.03 14.77 -12.12
CA ALA A 14 0.35 14.50 -12.48
C ALA A 14 1.00 13.51 -11.50
N ILE A 15 0.84 13.70 -10.18
CA ILE A 15 1.39 12.79 -9.14
C ILE A 15 0.77 11.39 -9.21
N PHE A 16 -0.53 11.31 -9.52
CA PHE A 16 -1.21 10.03 -9.72
C PHE A 16 -0.65 9.28 -10.94
N SER A 17 -0.46 9.97 -12.07
CA SER A 17 0.04 9.36 -13.30
C SER A 17 1.49 8.87 -13.23
N ILE A 18 2.30 9.40 -12.31
CA ILE A 18 3.70 8.99 -12.13
C ILE A 18 3.90 7.88 -11.07
N GLY A 19 2.83 7.38 -10.45
CA GLY A 19 2.91 6.24 -9.55
C GLY A 19 3.68 6.49 -8.25
N VAL A 20 3.68 7.72 -7.73
CA VAL A 20 4.40 8.08 -6.48
C VAL A 20 3.81 7.39 -5.26
N PHE A 21 2.53 7.03 -5.27
CA PHE A 21 1.86 6.31 -4.19
C PHE A 21 1.73 4.83 -4.50
N VAL A 22 2.88 4.16 -4.59
CA VAL A 22 2.97 2.70 -4.70
C VAL A 22 3.75 2.18 -3.50
N PHE A 23 3.12 1.31 -2.72
CA PHE A 23 3.74 0.62 -1.59
C PHE A 23 3.99 -0.83 -1.97
N ASN A 24 5.23 -1.26 -1.84
CA ASN A 24 5.62 -2.65 -2.05
C ASN A 24 5.95 -3.28 -0.71
N VAL A 25 5.18 -4.31 -0.36
CA VAL A 25 5.45 -5.16 0.78
C VAL A 25 6.05 -6.46 0.25
N SER A 26 7.31 -6.68 0.58
CA SER A 26 8.08 -7.86 0.18
C SER A 26 8.70 -8.54 1.40
N SER A 27 9.49 -9.59 1.21
CA SER A 27 10.22 -10.26 2.29
C SER A 27 11.15 -9.34 3.08
N THR A 28 11.60 -8.23 2.47
CA THR A 28 12.50 -7.27 3.09
C THR A 28 11.78 -6.22 3.94
N THR A 29 10.45 -6.13 3.83
CA THR A 29 9.67 -5.20 4.64
C THR A 29 9.66 -5.68 6.09
N PRO A 30 10.16 -4.87 7.05
CA PRO A 30 10.24 -5.29 8.44
C PRO A 30 8.85 -5.62 8.97
N VAL A 31 8.77 -6.68 9.79
CA VAL A 31 7.54 -7.24 10.35
C VAL A 31 6.61 -7.87 9.29
N LEU A 32 6.13 -7.09 8.31
CA LEU A 32 5.14 -7.55 7.32
C LEU A 32 5.68 -8.62 6.37
N GLY A 33 6.96 -8.58 6.02
CA GLY A 33 7.55 -9.50 5.05
C GLY A 33 7.50 -10.96 5.48
N LYS A 34 7.56 -11.22 6.80
CA LYS A 34 7.45 -12.58 7.37
C LYS A 34 6.01 -13.09 7.35
N LEU A 35 5.04 -12.19 7.59
CA LEU A 35 3.62 -12.53 7.65
C LEU A 35 3.05 -12.96 6.30
N ILE A 36 3.58 -12.42 5.20
CA ILE A 36 3.10 -12.72 3.85
C ILE A 36 3.77 -13.96 3.22
N ARG A 37 4.55 -14.70 4.00
CA ARG A 37 5.08 -16.01 3.59
C ARG A 37 3.95 -17.03 3.61
N THR A 38 3.89 -17.94 2.65
CA THR A 38 2.77 -18.90 2.57
C THR A 38 2.87 -19.99 3.63
N SER A 39 4.07 -20.46 3.95
CA SER A 39 4.33 -21.48 4.98
C SER A 39 5.65 -21.18 5.70
N CYS A 40 5.71 -21.52 6.99
CA CYS A 40 6.81 -21.16 7.87
C CYS A 40 7.10 -22.24 8.92
N GLY A 41 8.19 -22.07 9.67
CA GLY A 41 8.61 -23.00 10.73
C GLY A 41 7.79 -22.85 12.02
N ILE A 42 8.22 -23.57 13.07
CA ILE A 42 7.48 -23.71 14.34
C ILE A 42 7.37 -22.37 15.11
N ASP A 43 8.32 -21.45 14.91
CA ASP A 43 8.43 -20.19 15.65
C ASP A 43 8.16 -18.94 14.78
N GLU A 44 7.46 -19.09 13.66
CA GLU A 44 7.13 -18.01 12.74
C GLU A 44 5.62 -17.95 12.50
N VAL A 45 5.10 -16.74 12.26
CA VAL A 45 3.70 -16.54 11.84
C VAL A 45 3.69 -16.32 10.34
N CYS A 46 2.89 -17.11 9.62
CA CYS A 46 2.74 -17.03 8.16
C CYS A 46 1.28 -16.99 7.75
N LEU A 47 1.07 -16.76 6.44
CA LEU A 47 -0.26 -16.62 5.88
C LEU A 47 -1.11 -17.89 6.03
N SER A 48 -0.49 -19.08 6.06
CA SER A 48 -1.20 -20.34 6.29
C SER A 48 -1.90 -20.45 7.63
N ASP A 49 -1.45 -19.69 8.64
CA ASP A 49 -2.10 -19.69 9.95
C ASP A 49 -3.50 -19.05 9.88
N SER A 50 -3.73 -18.21 8.86
CA SER A 50 -5.03 -17.57 8.59
C SER A 50 -5.73 -18.16 7.36
N ILE A 51 -4.99 -18.58 6.34
CA ILE A 51 -5.49 -19.08 5.06
C ILE A 51 -4.71 -20.35 4.67
N PRO A 52 -5.07 -21.53 5.23
CA PRO A 52 -4.29 -22.76 5.10
C PRO A 52 -4.16 -23.24 3.64
N GLU A 53 -5.16 -22.99 2.81
CA GLU A 53 -5.19 -23.38 1.40
C GLU A 53 -4.01 -22.79 0.59
N VAL A 54 -3.47 -21.65 1.05
CA VAL A 54 -2.34 -20.99 0.39
C VAL A 54 -1.05 -21.80 0.57
N ALA A 55 -0.83 -22.44 1.73
CA ALA A 55 0.32 -23.32 1.91
C ALA A 55 0.17 -24.64 1.15
N GLU A 56 -1.05 -25.14 1.00
CA GLU A 56 -1.32 -26.36 0.23
C GLU A 56 -1.10 -26.14 -1.26
N THR A 57 -1.62 -25.02 -1.77
CA THR A 57 -1.54 -24.68 -3.20
C THR A 57 -0.16 -24.13 -3.58
N TYR A 58 0.44 -23.33 -2.71
CA TYR A 58 1.70 -22.63 -2.96
C TYR A 58 2.68 -22.78 -1.78
N PRO A 59 3.19 -24.00 -1.53
CA PRO A 59 4.08 -24.24 -0.39
C PRO A 59 5.41 -23.50 -0.53
N ASN A 60 5.92 -23.00 0.60
CA ASN A 60 7.22 -22.34 0.73
C ASN A 60 7.43 -21.18 -0.24
N LYS A 61 6.38 -20.38 -0.48
CA LYS A 61 6.42 -19.21 -1.33
C LYS A 61 6.46 -17.93 -0.51
N GLN A 62 7.15 -16.95 -1.07
CA GLN A 62 7.13 -15.57 -0.60
C GLN A 62 6.15 -14.80 -1.47
N LEU A 63 5.14 -14.19 -0.86
CA LEU A 63 4.25 -13.29 -1.57
C LEU A 63 4.83 -11.87 -1.59
N GLU A 64 4.33 -11.09 -2.53
CA GLU A 64 4.61 -9.67 -2.69
C GLU A 64 3.25 -8.95 -2.79
N ILE A 65 3.06 -7.92 -1.97
CA ILE A 65 1.83 -7.12 -1.99
C ILE A 65 2.19 -5.75 -2.56
N ILE A 66 1.49 -5.37 -3.62
CA ILE A 66 1.68 -4.09 -4.29
C ILE A 66 0.41 -3.28 -4.11
N ILE A 67 0.45 -2.30 -3.20
CA ILE A 67 -0.67 -1.39 -2.94
C ILE A 67 -0.47 -0.16 -3.84
N ARG A 68 -1.50 0.17 -4.63
CA ARG A 68 -1.47 1.33 -5.51
C ARG A 68 -2.75 2.14 -5.35
N THR A 69 -2.65 3.45 -5.50
CA THR A 69 -3.84 4.30 -5.57
C THR A 69 -4.60 4.03 -6.87
N THR A 70 -5.92 3.93 -6.80
CA THR A 70 -6.78 3.76 -7.98
C THR A 70 -7.29 5.09 -8.54
N GLU A 71 -7.22 6.15 -7.73
CA GLU A 71 -7.62 7.51 -8.10
C GLU A 71 -6.62 8.53 -7.52
N PRO A 72 -6.59 9.77 -8.05
CA PRO A 72 -5.73 10.81 -7.51
C PRO A 72 -6.01 11.08 -6.02
N PRO A 73 -4.99 11.07 -5.15
CA PRO A 73 -5.18 11.23 -3.71
C PRO A 73 -5.63 12.65 -3.37
N LYS A 74 -6.47 12.78 -2.33
CA LYS A 74 -7.02 14.08 -1.92
C LYS A 74 -6.48 14.46 -0.55
N ALA A 75 -5.95 15.67 -0.42
CA ALA A 75 -5.50 16.22 0.86
C ALA A 75 -6.38 17.41 1.24
N ILE A 76 -6.89 17.41 2.47
CA ILE A 76 -7.65 18.52 3.05
C ILE A 76 -6.87 19.04 4.24
N ILE A 77 -6.54 20.33 4.22
CA ILE A 77 -5.87 21.01 5.33
C ILE A 77 -6.93 21.83 6.07
N SER A 78 -7.12 21.55 7.35
CA SER A 78 -8.09 22.27 8.17
C SER A 78 -7.57 22.43 9.59
N ALA A 79 -7.55 23.67 10.10
CA ALA A 79 -7.23 24.00 11.50
C ALA A 79 -5.97 23.29 12.07
N GLY A 80 -4.89 23.19 11.27
CA GLY A 80 -3.63 22.54 11.66
C GLY A 80 -3.58 21.02 11.50
N LEU A 81 -4.67 20.39 11.05
CA LEU A 81 -4.73 18.98 10.66
C LEU A 81 -4.61 18.86 9.13
N ILE A 82 -3.85 17.85 8.69
CA ILE A 82 -3.84 17.42 7.29
C ILE A 82 -4.50 16.04 7.22
N THR A 83 -5.62 15.95 6.52
CA THR A 83 -6.30 14.68 6.24
C THR A 83 -6.02 14.28 4.80
N CYS A 84 -5.36 13.15 4.61
CA CYS A 84 -5.05 12.59 3.29
C CYS A 84 -5.90 11.35 3.03
N GLY A 85 -6.68 11.38 1.95
CA GLY A 85 -7.43 10.23 1.42
C GLY A 85 -6.67 9.57 0.28
N LEU A 86 -6.32 8.30 0.46
CA LEU A 86 -5.63 7.45 -0.51
C LEU A 86 -6.57 6.31 -0.91
N PRO A 87 -7.45 6.49 -1.91
CA PRO A 87 -8.29 5.41 -2.41
C PRO A 87 -7.41 4.35 -3.09
N GLY A 88 -7.48 3.12 -2.60
CA GLY A 88 -6.68 1.99 -3.10
C GLY A 88 -7.51 0.72 -3.28
N LYS A 89 -6.96 -0.23 -4.02
CA LYS A 89 -7.44 -1.62 -4.17
C LYS A 89 -6.26 -2.57 -4.01
#